data_AF-A0A962YQX2-F1
#
_entry.id   AF-A0A962YQX2-F1
#
_cell.length_a   1.000
_cell.length_b   1.000
_cell.length_c   1.000
_cell.angle_alpha   90.00
_cell.angle_beta   90.00
_cell.angle_gamma   90.00
#
_symmetry.space_group_name_H-M   'P 1'
#
loop_
_entity.id
_entity.type
_entity.pdbx_description
1 polymer ?
#
loop_
_entity_poly.entity_id
_entity_poly.type
_entity_poly.pdbx_seq_one_letter_code
_entity_poly.pdbx_strand_id
1 'polypeptide(L)'
;MIGTALPDPAELATAVSARDRLALARALNLLDDRRPAARQCAAAFLDALPAGKLATGSHLIGITGPPGAGKSSLTAALIQVWRRRGLKVAILAVDPSSPI
;
A
#
# COMPACT_ATOMS: atom_id res chain seq x y z
N MET A 1 -20.24 8.76 -7.29
CA MET A 1 -19.87 7.50 -7.98
C MET A 1 -18.99 7.83 -9.17
N ILE A 2 -17.67 7.76 -9.03
CA ILE A 2 -16.79 7.91 -10.19
C ILE A 2 -16.64 6.53 -10.82
N GLY A 3 -17.51 6.21 -11.78
CA GLY A 3 -17.32 5.06 -12.66
C GLY A 3 -16.10 5.32 -13.53
N THR A 4 -14.90 5.08 -12.98
CA THR A 4 -13.68 5.07 -13.75
C THR A 4 -13.57 3.71 -14.44
N ALA A 5 -13.34 3.74 -15.75
CA ALA A 5 -12.91 2.57 -16.48
C ALA A 5 -11.70 1.93 -15.77
N LEU A 6 -11.60 0.60 -15.83
CA LEU A 6 -10.44 -0.08 -15.27
C LEU A 6 -9.16 0.45 -15.94
N PRO A 7 -8.11 0.73 -15.16
CA PRO A 7 -6.86 1.22 -15.71
C PRO A 7 -6.17 0.13 -16.54
N ASP A 8 -5.29 0.52 -17.45
CA ASP A 8 -4.33 -0.41 -18.03
C ASP A 8 -3.36 -0.89 -16.92
N PRO A 9 -3.26 -2.21 -16.66
CA PRO A 9 -2.43 -2.72 -15.58
C PRO A 9 -0.94 -2.41 -15.73
N ALA A 10 -0.41 -2.42 -16.94
CA ALA A 10 1.01 -2.21 -17.21
C ALA A 10 1.39 -0.73 -17.11
N GLU A 11 0.54 0.17 -17.60
CA GLU A 11 0.71 1.61 -17.41
C GLU A 11 0.66 1.98 -15.94
N LEU A 12 -0.29 1.42 -15.19
CA LEU A 12 -0.42 1.64 -13.75
C LEU A 12 0.82 1.13 -12.99
N ALA A 13 1.30 -0.08 -13.32
CA ALA A 13 2.51 -0.65 -12.73
C ALA A 13 3.76 0.21 -13.01
N THR A 14 3.87 0.76 -14.21
CA THR A 14 4.94 1.68 -14.61
C THR A 14 4.90 2.97 -13.80
N ALA A 15 3.73 3.60 -13.69
CA ALA A 15 3.54 4.83 -12.93
C ALA A 15 3.81 4.64 -11.42
N VAL A 16 3.33 3.53 -10.84
CA VAL A 16 3.62 3.17 -9.44
C VAL A 16 5.12 2.94 -9.23
N SER A 17 5.78 2.26 -10.16
CA SER A 17 7.24 2.05 -10.14
C SER A 17 8.04 3.35 -10.26
N ALA A 18 7.46 4.36 -10.90
CA ALA A 18 8.00 5.73 -10.97
C ALA A 18 7.69 6.58 -9.72
N ARG A 19 7.04 6.00 -8.69
CA ARG A 19 6.65 6.66 -7.43
C ARG A 19 5.60 7.77 -7.61
N ASP A 20 4.75 7.65 -8.62
CA ASP A 20 3.60 8.53 -8.77
C ASP A 20 2.58 8.30 -7.64
N ARG A 21 2.27 9.36 -6.89
CA ARG A 21 1.37 9.31 -5.73
C ARG A 21 -0.08 9.06 -6.12
N LEU A 22 -0.54 9.63 -7.23
CA LEU A 22 -1.90 9.47 -7.71
C LEU A 22 -2.11 8.07 -8.28
N ALA A 23 -1.11 7.55 -9.00
CA ALA A 23 -1.09 6.18 -9.47
C ALA A 23 -1.13 5.18 -8.30
N LEU A 24 -0.36 5.42 -7.24
CA LEU A 24 -0.40 4.58 -6.04
C LEU A 24 -1.78 4.59 -5.38
N ALA A 25 -2.42 5.76 -5.23
CA ALA A 25 -3.78 5.85 -4.68
C ALA A 25 -4.80 5.09 -5.56
N ARG A 26 -4.68 5.19 -6.88
CA ARG A 26 -5.50 4.43 -7.84
C ARG A 26 -5.28 2.92 -7.73
N ALA A 27 -4.03 2.48 -7.59
CA ALA A 27 -3.69 1.08 -7.40
C ALA A 27 -4.26 0.51 -6.11
N LEU A 28 -4.20 1.25 -4.99
CA LEU A 28 -4.83 0.84 -3.73
C LEU A 28 -6.35 0.71 -3.88
N ASN A 29 -7.01 1.68 -4.52
CA ASN A 29 -8.45 1.57 -4.81
C ASN A 29 -8.79 0.38 -5.71
N LEU A 30 -7.95 0.06 -6.70
CA LEU A 30 -8.12 -1.11 -7.56
C LEU A 30 -8.00 -2.42 -6.75
N LEU A 31 -7.04 -2.48 -5.82
CA LEU A 31 -6.82 -3.64 -4.95
C LEU A 31 -7.97 -3.86 -3.95
N ASP A 32 -8.61 -2.78 -3.49
CA ASP A 32 -9.76 -2.85 -2.59
C ASP A 32 -11.10 -3.16 -3.32
N ASP A 33 -11.15 -3.00 -4.64
CA ASP A 33 -12.36 -3.23 -5.42
C ASP A 33 -12.69 -4.72 -5.55
N ARG A 34 -13.88 -5.10 -5.09
CA ARG A 34 -14.32 -6.49 -5.01
C ARG A 34 -15.01 -7.02 -6.26
N ARG A 35 -15.26 -6.18 -7.28
CA ARG A 35 -15.89 -6.60 -8.53
C ARG A 35 -14.99 -7.62 -9.26
N PRO A 36 -15.54 -8.68 -9.88
CA PRO A 36 -14.73 -9.71 -10.55
C PRO A 36 -13.75 -9.15 -11.60
N ALA A 37 -14.20 -8.20 -12.42
CA ALA A 37 -13.36 -7.56 -13.43
C ALA A 37 -12.21 -6.74 -12.81
N ALA A 38 -12.48 -6.06 -11.69
CA ALA A 38 -11.46 -5.30 -10.97
C ALA A 38 -10.42 -6.23 -10.34
N ARG A 39 -10.84 -7.37 -9.77
CA ARG A 39 -9.92 -8.40 -9.25
C ARG A 39 -9.01 -8.98 -10.32
N GLN A 40 -9.54 -9.24 -11.53
CA GLN A 40 -8.75 -9.70 -12.66
C GLN A 40 -7.72 -8.64 -13.10
N CYS A 41 -8.15 -7.38 -13.21
CA CYS A 41 -7.26 -6.25 -13.49
C CYS A 41 -6.19 -6.07 -12.40
N ALA A 42 -6.55 -6.21 -11.13
CA ALA A 42 -5.64 -6.13 -9.99
C ALA A 42 -4.57 -7.24 -10.02
N ALA A 43 -4.96 -8.48 -10.35
CA ALA A 43 -4.01 -9.58 -10.52
C ALA A 43 -3.01 -9.28 -11.65
N ALA A 44 -3.50 -8.85 -12.81
CA ALA A 44 -2.64 -8.46 -13.93
C ALA A 44 -1.71 -7.28 -13.57
N PHE A 45 -2.18 -6.33 -12.76
CA PHE A 45 -1.35 -5.22 -12.26
C PHE A 45 -0.23 -5.73 -11.35
N LEU A 46 -0.54 -6.63 -10.41
CA LEU A 46 0.45 -7.24 -9.52
C LEU A 46 1.52 -8.02 -10.30
N ASP A 47 1.10 -8.78 -11.33
CA ASP A 47 2.01 -9.52 -12.21
C ASP A 47 2.90 -8.59 -13.05
N ALA A 48 2.41 -7.40 -13.42
CA ALA A 48 3.17 -6.40 -14.16
C ALA A 48 4.16 -5.61 -13.28
N LEU A 49 4.09 -5.72 -11.93
CA LEU A 49 5.05 -5.07 -11.06
C LEU A 49 6.43 -5.73 -11.16
N PRO A 50 7.52 -4.94 -11.24
CA PRO A 50 8.86 -5.50 -11.35
C PRO A 50 9.26 -6.24 -10.07
N ALA A 51 9.27 -7.58 -10.12
CA ALA A 51 9.63 -8.47 -9.01
C ALA A 51 10.99 -8.14 -8.36
N GLY A 52 11.96 -7.67 -9.17
CA GLY A 52 13.31 -7.30 -8.71
C GLY A 52 13.43 -5.96 -7.99
N LYS A 53 12.38 -5.12 -7.93
CA LYS A 53 12.38 -3.84 -7.18
C LYS A 53 11.68 -3.93 -5.81
N LEU A 54 10.91 -5.00 -5.57
CA LEU A 54 10.10 -5.17 -4.35
C LEU A 54 10.90 -5.79 -3.19
N ALA A 55 11.88 -6.64 -3.48
CA ALA A 55 12.88 -7.11 -2.54
C ALA A 55 14.19 -6.38 -2.88
N THR A 56 14.88 -5.68 -1.97
CA THR A 56 15.86 -6.32 -1.09
C THR A 56 16.33 -5.45 0.09
N GLY A 57 15.69 -4.30 0.39
CA GLY A 57 16.29 -3.33 1.32
C GLY A 57 15.38 -2.66 2.36
N SER A 58 14.09 -3.02 2.45
CA SER A 58 13.18 -2.40 3.43
C SER A 58 12.88 -3.33 4.60
N HIS A 59 12.75 -2.76 5.80
CA HIS A 59 12.34 -3.51 6.99
C HIS A 59 10.81 -3.53 7.08
N LEU A 60 10.23 -4.72 7.26
CA LEU A 60 8.82 -4.90 7.62
C LEU A 60 8.72 -5.12 9.12
N ILE A 61 8.01 -4.23 9.82
CA ILE A 61 7.89 -4.25 11.29
C ILE A 61 6.40 -4.34 11.65
N GLY A 62 6.02 -5.42 12.33
CA GLY A 62 4.68 -5.58 12.90
C GLY A 62 4.59 -4.95 14.29
N ILE A 63 3.58 -4.11 14.53
CA ILE A 63 3.28 -3.52 15.83
C ILE A 63 1.88 -3.96 16.26
N THR A 64 1.80 -4.66 17.38
CA THR A 64 0.55 -5.22 17.91
C THR A 64 0.42 -4.95 19.42
N GLY A 65 -0.75 -5.23 19.99
CA GLY A 65 -1.08 -5.01 21.40
C GLY A 65 -2.52 -4.53 21.62
N PRO A 66 -3.03 -4.58 22.85
CA PRO A 66 -4.44 -4.25 23.14
C PRO A 66 -4.78 -2.78 22.87
N PRO A 67 -6.08 -2.43 22.75
CA PRO A 67 -6.52 -1.02 22.74
C PRO A 67 -5.95 -0.25 23.94
N GLY A 68 -5.52 0.99 23.73
CA GLY A 68 -4.92 1.80 24.80
C GLY A 68 -3.45 1.51 25.15
N ALA A 69 -2.81 0.48 24.60
CA ALA A 69 -1.40 0.12 24.88
C ALA A 69 -0.34 1.13 24.38
N GLY A 70 -0.75 2.31 23.88
CA GLY A 70 0.18 3.33 23.38
C GLY A 70 0.81 3.02 22.02
N LYS A 71 0.32 2.02 21.28
CA LYS A 71 0.85 1.61 19.95
C LYS A 71 1.00 2.81 19.01
N SER A 72 -0.04 3.63 18.86
CA SER A 72 -0.02 4.79 17.95
C SER A 72 1.02 5.82 18.40
N SER A 73 1.20 6.03 19.70
CA SER A 73 2.21 6.94 20.25
C SER A 73 3.63 6.43 19.98
N LEU A 74 3.86 5.13 20.19
CA LEU A 74 5.14 4.49 19.87
C LEU A 74 5.44 4.56 18.37
N THR A 75 4.48 4.18 17.53
CA THR A 75 4.61 4.23 16.06
C THR A 75 4.92 5.66 15.60
N ALA A 76 4.24 6.68 16.12
CA ALA A 76 4.51 8.07 15.78
C ALA A 76 5.94 8.49 16.16
N ALA A 77 6.42 8.11 17.35
CA ALA A 77 7.78 8.41 17.79
C ALA A 77 8.84 7.71 16.92
N LEU A 78 8.63 6.44 16.56
CA LEU A 78 9.50 5.70 15.66
C LEU A 78 9.58 6.33 14.26
N ILE A 79 8.42 6.71 13.70
CA ILE A 79 8.36 7.40 12.40
C ILE A 79 9.18 8.69 12.45
N GLN A 80 9.06 9.50 13.51
CA GLN A 80 9.85 10.73 13.64
C GLN A 80 11.35 10.45 13.62
N VAL A 81 11.82 9.43 14.35
CA VAL A 81 13.23 9.04 14.37
C VAL A 81 13.70 8.59 12.98
N TRP A 82 12.96 7.71 12.30
CA TRP A 82 13.34 7.20 10.99
C TRP A 82 13.33 8.29 9.91
N ARG A 83 12.34 9.19 9.94
CA ARG A 83 12.29 10.34 9.02
C ARG A 83 13.44 11.31 9.26
N ARG A 84 13.83 11.57 10.52
CA ARG A 84 15.03 12.37 10.84
C ARG A 84 16.32 11.75 10.30
N ARG A 85 16.36 10.42 10.14
CA ARG A 85 17.48 9.69 9.52
C ARG A 85 17.38 9.62 7.98
N GLY A 86 16.43 10.33 7.36
CA GLY A 86 16.25 10.33 5.91
C GLY A 86 15.58 9.06 5.35
N LEU A 87 15.08 8.16 6.20
CA LEU A 87 14.40 6.95 5.75
C LEU A 87 12.98 7.26 5.28
N LYS A 88 12.52 6.51 4.26
CA LYS A 88 11.12 6.51 3.81
C LYS A 88 10.34 5.51 4.65
N VAL A 89 9.16 5.91 5.12
CA VAL A 89 8.31 5.08 5.96
C VAL A 89 6.93 4.98 5.33
N ALA A 90 6.42 3.76 5.23
CA ALA A 90 5.03 3.46 4.88
C ALA A 90 4.37 2.79 6.10
N ILE A 91 3.09 3.08 6.33
CA ILE A 91 2.29 2.50 7.40
C ILE A 91 1.07 1.83 6.77
N LEU A 92 0.88 0.55 7.07
CA LEU A 92 -0.32 -0.20 6.72
C LEU A 92 -1.02 -0.56 8.03
N ALA A 93 -2.23 -0.03 8.23
CA ALA A 93 -3.09 -0.42 9.33
C ALA A 93 -3.92 -1.64 8.91
N VAL A 94 -3.95 -2.67 9.76
CA VAL A 94 -4.81 -3.84 9.58
C VAL A 94 -5.77 -3.86 10.76
N ASP A 95 -7.07 -3.70 10.47
CA ASP A 95 -8.12 -3.70 11.49
C ASP A 95 -9.12 -4.84 11.20
N PRO A 96 -9.13 -5.92 12.02
CA PRO A 96 -10.04 -7.05 11.83
C PRO A 96 -11.50 -6.70 12.12
N SER A 97 -11.79 -5.53 12.73
CA SER A 97 -13.16 -5.09 13.05
C SER A 97 -13.89 -4.44 11.88
N SER A 98 -13.21 -4.23 10.75
CA SER A 98 -13.85 -3.78 9.51
C SER A 98 -14.70 -4.92 8.93
N PRO A 99 -15.99 -4.71 8.62
CA PRO A 99 -16.86 -5.77 8.15
C PRO A 99 -16.32 -6.39 6.85
N ILE A 100 -16.25 -7.72 6.83
CA ILE A 100 -15.97 -8.52 5.63
C ILE A 100 -17.15 -8.39 4.69
#